data_AF-A0A534G8T6-F1
#
_entry.id   AF-A0A534G8T6-F1
#
_cell.length_a   1.000
_cell.length_b   1.000
_cell.length_c   1.000
_cell.angle_alpha   90.00
_cell.angle_beta   90.00
_cell.angle_gamma   90.00
#
_symmetry.space_group_name_H-M   'P 1'
#
loop_
_entity.id
_entity.type
_entity.pdbx_description
1 polymer ?
#
loop_
_entity_poly.entity_id
_entity_poly.type
_entity_poly.pdbx_seq_one_letter_code
_entity_poly.pdbx_strand_id
1 'polypeptide(L)' 'MSSSADRPRAHRIPTVSGVVEREGTLVIFAASAAWCARLRYALEELEPEIRADFPALTAISVRVRPRG' A
#
# COMPACT_ATOMS: atom_id res chain seq x y z
N MET A 1 39.57 1.41 18.94
CA MET A 1 38.73 2.61 19.12
C MET A 1 38.39 3.17 17.75
N SER A 2 37.10 3.51 17.56
CA SER A 2 36.55 4.37 16.50
C SER A 2 36.59 3.82 15.06
N SER A 3 35.52 3.88 14.26
CA SER A 3 34.15 4.35 14.46
C SER A 3 33.37 3.71 13.31
N SER A 4 32.41 2.83 13.62
CA SER A 4 31.47 2.33 12.63
C SER A 4 30.56 3.50 12.27
N ALA A 5 30.77 4.08 11.08
CA ALA A 5 29.88 5.08 10.52
C ALA A 5 28.47 4.49 10.46
N ASP A 6 27.60 4.97 11.34
CA ASP A 6 26.17 4.72 11.31
C ASP A 6 25.65 5.33 10.01
N ARG A 7 25.59 4.51 8.95
CA ARG A 7 24.88 4.89 7.72
C ARG A 7 23.44 5.19 8.15
N PRO A 8 22.83 6.31 7.72
CA PRO A 8 21.42 6.52 8.00
C PRO A 8 20.66 5.30 7.46
N ARG A 9 20.11 4.48 8.36
CA ARG A 9 19.21 3.40 7.99
C ARG A 9 18.13 4.08 7.17
N ALA A 10 18.04 3.75 5.88
CA ALA A 10 16.99 4.28 5.03
C ALA A 10 15.67 3.99 5.74
N HIS A 11 15.06 5.02 6.32
CA HIS A 11 13.77 4.90 6.97
C HIS A 11 12.79 4.65 5.83
N ARG A 12 12.54 3.36 5.53
CA ARG A 12 11.48 2.97 4.61
C ARG A 12 10.20 3.47 5.26
N ILE A 13 9.77 4.66 4.84
CA ILE A 13 8.43 5.13 5.15
C ILE A 13 7.50 4.01 4.67
N PRO A 14 6.69 3.41 5.56
CA PRO A 14 5.80 2.34 5.15
C PRO A 14 4.90 2.87 4.03
N THR A 15 5.05 2.27 2.86
CA THR A 15 4.42 2.72 1.61
C THR A 15 2.93 2.47 1.64
N VAL A 16 2.55 1.37 2.29
CA VAL A 16 1.21 1.06 2.79
C VAL A 16 1.15 1.39 4.28
N SER A 17 0.21 2.24 4.68
CA SER A 17 0.03 2.73 6.04
C SER A 17 -1.20 2.16 6.75
N GLY A 18 -1.97 1.31 6.06
CA GLY A 18 -3.10 0.56 6.61
C GLY A 18 -3.91 -0.13 5.51
N VAL A 19 -4.66 -1.17 5.90
CA VAL A 19 -5.59 -1.90 5.03
C VAL A 19 -6.88 -2.14 5.80
N VAL A 20 -8.02 -1.91 5.17
CA VAL A 20 -9.36 -2.14 5.74
C VAL A 20 -10.22 -2.85 4.71
N GLU A 21 -10.88 -3.93 5.09
CA GLU A 21 -11.90 -4.58 4.27
C GLU A 21 -13.28 -4.30 4.87
N ARG A 22 -14.24 -3.91 4.02
CA ARG A 22 -15.63 -3.71 4.41
C ARG A 22 -16.56 -4.02 3.25
N GLU A 23 -17.50 -4.95 3.46
CA GLU A 23 -18.56 -5.29 2.49
C GLU A 23 -18.00 -5.61 1.08
N GLY A 24 -16.93 -6.41 1.03
CA GLY A 24 -16.25 -6.78 -0.23
C GLY A 24 -15.39 -5.68 -0.85
N THR A 25 -15.29 -4.50 -0.23
CA THR A 25 -14.39 -3.44 -0.67
C THR A 25 -13.12 -3.42 0.18
N LEU A 26 -11.96 -3.59 -0.47
CA LEU A 26 -10.67 -3.43 0.16
C LEU A 26 -10.18 -1.99 -0.01
N VAL A 27 -9.89 -1.30 1.08
CA VAL A 27 -9.31 0.05 1.10
C VAL A 27 -7.88 -0.01 1.60
N ILE A 28 -6.94 0.38 0.72
CA ILE A 28 -5.51 0.43 1.01
C ILE A 28 -5.12 1.89 1.25
N PHE A 29 -4.59 2.19 2.42
CA PHE A 29 -4.06 3.50 2.74
C PHE A 29 -2.56 3.55 2.43
N ALA A 30 -2.12 4.62 1.75
CA ALA A 30 -0.73 4.86 1.42
C ALA A 30 -0.21 6.14 2.07
N ALA A 31 1.11 6.26 2.17
CA ALA A 31 1.78 7.41 2.79
C ALA A 31 1.69 8.70 1.94
N SER A 32 1.48 8.60 0.63
CA SER A 32 1.39 9.76 -0.27
C SER A 32 0.62 9.44 -1.56
N ALA A 33 0.21 10.50 -2.27
CA ALA A 33 -0.47 10.37 -3.55
C ALA A 33 0.41 9.68 -4.61
N ALA A 34 1.72 9.91 -4.58
CA ALA A 34 2.67 9.23 -5.46
C ALA A 34 2.68 7.71 -5.21
N TRP A 35 2.57 7.28 -3.95
CA TRP A 35 2.42 5.86 -3.62
C TRP A 35 1.05 5.32 -4.01
N CYS A 36 -0.02 6.10 -3.89
CA CYS A 36 -1.33 5.69 -4.40
C CYS A 36 -1.30 5.40 -5.90
N ALA A 37 -0.65 6.25 -6.71
CA ALA A 37 -0.54 6.03 -8.15
C ALA A 37 0.21 4.72 -8.46
N ARG A 38 1.39 4.50 -7.85
CA ARG A 38 2.16 3.27 -8.03
C ARG A 38 1.37 2.01 -7.65
N LEU A 39 0.63 2.07 -6.54
CA LEU A 39 -0.18 0.95 -6.09
C LEU A 39 -1.34 0.66 -7.05
N ARG A 40 -2.02 1.69 -7.58
CA ARG A 40 -3.09 1.47 -8.57
C ARG A 40 -2.57 0.78 -9.83
N TYR A 41 -1.42 1.22 -10.34
CA TYR A 41 -0.79 0.55 -11.49
C TYR A 41 -0.45 -0.91 -11.18
N ALA A 42 0.21 -1.18 -10.05
CA ALA A 42 0.55 -2.55 -9.67
C ALA A 42 -0.70 -3.43 -9.44
N LEU A 43 -1.80 -2.87 -8.93
CA LEU A 43 -3.05 -3.60 -8.73
C LEU A 43 -3.76 -3.89 -10.04
N GLU A 44 -3.71 -2.98 -11.03
CA GLU A 44 -4.27 -3.25 -12.37
C GLU A 44 -3.58 -4.44 -13.04
N GLU A 45 -2.26 -4.56 -12.91
CA GLU A 45 -1.51 -5.71 -13.45
C GLU A 45 -1.91 -7.03 -12.77
N LEU A 46 -2.23 -6.99 -11.47
CA LEU A 46 -2.58 -8.17 -10.67
C LEU A 46 -4.08 -8.44 -10.59
N GLU A 47 -4.93 -7.61 -11.20
CA GLU A 47 -6.38 -7.69 -11.06
C GLU A 47 -6.95 -9.08 -11.41
N PRO A 48 -6.52 -9.77 -12.49
CA PRO A 48 -7.03 -11.10 -12.80
C PRO A 48 -6.75 -12.13 -11.71
N GLU A 49 -5.53 -12.11 -11.16
CA GLU A 49 -5.10 -13.02 -10.10
C GLU A 49 -5.86 -12.72 -8.80
N ILE A 50 -5.99 -11.44 -8.46
CA ILE A 50 -6.75 -10.98 -7.30
C ILE A 50 -8.22 -11.44 -7.39
N ARG A 51 -8.85 -11.36 -8.56
CA ARG A 51 -10.26 -11.78 -8.73
C ARG A 51 -10.43 -13.29 -8.68
N ALA A 52 -9.46 -14.05 -9.18
CA ALA A 52 -9.47 -15.51 -9.09
C ALA A 52 -9.34 -15.99 -7.64
N ASP A 53 -8.41 -15.40 -6.89
CA ASP A 53 -8.11 -15.80 -5.51
C ASP A 53 -9.11 -15.23 -4.48
N PHE A 54 -9.66 -14.05 -4.75
CA PHE A 54 -10.56 -13.33 -3.84
C PHE A 54 -11.87 -12.92 -4.54
N PRO A 55 -12.72 -13.89 -4.93
CA PRO A 55 -13.96 -13.61 -5.68
C PRO A 55 -14.99 -12.79 -4.88
N ALA A 56 -14.88 -12.78 -3.54
CA ALA A 56 -15.74 -11.98 -2.67
C ALA A 56 -15.38 -10.49 -2.65
N LEU A 57 -14.16 -10.13 -3.09
CA LEU A 57 -13.79 -8.73 -3.24
C LEU A 57 -14.48 -8.17 -4.49
N THR A 58 -15.29 -7.15 -4.29
CA THR A 58 -16.05 -6.44 -5.34
C THR A 58 -15.36 -5.16 -5.80
N ALA A 59 -14.50 -4.58 -4.97
CA ALA A 59 -13.75 -3.38 -5.29
C ALA A 59 -12.45 -3.25 -4.49
N ILE A 60 -11.45 -2.59 -5.09
CA ILE A 60 -10.24 -2.16 -4.39
C ILE A 60 -10.07 -0.64 -4.56
N SER A 61 -9.85 0.07 -3.46
CA SER A 61 -9.64 1.52 -3.45
C SER A 61 -8.32 1.85 -2.76
N VAL A 62 -7.50 2.69 -3.40
CA VAL A 62 -6.26 3.18 -2.79
C VAL A 62 -6.44 4.65 -2.40
N ARG A 63 -6.11 5.02 -1.17
CA ARG A 63 -6.31 6.37 -0.60
C ARG A 63 -5.09 6.82 0.19
N VAL A 64 -4.86 8.13 0.30
CA VAL A 64 -3.86 8.66 1.23
C VAL A 64 -4.45 8.61 2.64
N ARG A 65 -3.68 8.17 3.64
CA ARG A 65 -4.14 8.21 5.04
C ARG A 65 -4.37 9.66 5.48
N PRO A 66 -5.56 10.03 5.95
CA PRO A 66 -5.79 11.35 6.52
C PRO A 66 -4.87 11.58 7.72
N ARG A 67 -4.28 12.77 7.83
CA ARG A 67 -3.59 13.21 9.04
C ARG A 67 -4.67 13.69 10.01
N GLY A 68 -5.12 12.79 10.89
CA GLY A 68 -5.91 13.14 12.07
C GLY A 68 -5.01 13.63 13.19
#